data_AF-A0A943G360-F1
#
_entry.id   AF-A0A943G360-F1
#
_cell.length_a   1.000
_cell.length_b   1.000
_cell.length_c   1.000
_cell.angle_alpha   90.00
_cell.angle_beta   90.00
_cell.angle_gamma   90.00
#
_symmetry.space_group_name_H-M   'P 1'
#
loop_
_entity.id
_entity.type
_entity.pdbx_description
1 polymer ?
#
loop_
_entity_poly.entity_id
_entity_poly.type
_entity_poly.pdbx_seq_one_letter_code
_entity_poly.pdbx_strand_id
1 'polypeptide(L)'
;MQRKTKKIFDVIKIIINLTMLILMILSLTTNNDNYYAWYWIVVSAMLVLETYYLFKWTKVGEWNIDKKDSKSIRYSFDGITTGTLCTSGLLYLLVMGLELVNKSIKTNVYVIIIVSILLTLSVVFNLLAVNTANRESRELAEKMFNYKK
;
A
#
# COMPACT_ATOMS: atom_id res chain seq x y z
N MET A 1 3.25 7.61 -21.55
CA MET A 1 3.12 6.18 -21.14
C MET A 1 3.04 6.03 -19.61
N GLN A 2 3.88 6.73 -18.82
CA GLN A 2 3.94 6.66 -17.35
C GLN A 2 2.64 7.00 -16.60
N ARG A 3 1.88 8.03 -17.03
CA ARG A 3 0.57 8.39 -16.42
C ARG A 3 -0.49 7.28 -16.51
N LYS A 4 -0.53 6.55 -17.64
CA LYS A 4 -1.46 5.42 -17.83
C LYS A 4 -1.09 4.26 -16.93
N THR A 5 0.21 3.93 -16.82
CA THR A 5 0.67 2.88 -15.90
C THR A 5 0.40 3.22 -14.43
N LYS A 6 0.58 4.47 -13.99
CA LYS A 6 0.27 4.86 -12.59
C LYS A 6 -1.22 4.63 -12.27
N LYS A 7 -2.12 5.09 -13.14
CA LYS A 7 -3.58 4.85 -12.99
C LYS A 7 -3.93 3.36 -12.94
N ILE A 8 -3.31 2.52 -13.77
CA ILE A 8 -3.57 1.07 -13.77
C ILE A 8 -3.16 0.46 -12.42
N PHE A 9 -2.00 0.84 -11.88
CA PHE A 9 -1.56 0.35 -10.58
C PHE A 9 -2.47 0.78 -9.43
N ASP A 10 -2.95 2.03 -9.45
CA ASP A 10 -3.87 2.51 -8.42
C ASP A 10 -5.21 1.74 -8.46
N VAL A 11 -5.72 1.44 -9.66
CA VAL A 11 -6.92 0.62 -9.84
C VAL A 11 -6.69 -0.83 -9.37
N ILE A 12 -5.57 -1.44 -9.73
CA ILE A 12 -5.23 -2.81 -9.29
C ILE A 12 -5.19 -2.91 -7.76
N LYS A 13 -4.59 -1.92 -7.07
CA LYS A 13 -4.56 -1.90 -5.60
C LYS A 13 -5.96 -1.88 -4.99
N ILE A 14 -6.86 -1.05 -5.54
CA ILE A 14 -8.24 -0.98 -5.09
C ILE A 14 -8.96 -2.31 -5.30
N ILE A 15 -8.81 -2.92 -6.48
CA ILE A 15 -9.43 -4.22 -6.81
C ILE A 15 -8.96 -5.33 -5.87
N ILE A 16 -7.65 -5.38 -5.59
CA ILE A 16 -7.07 -6.39 -4.70
C ILE A 16 -7.56 -6.20 -3.26
N ASN A 17 -7.63 -4.96 -2.77
CA ASN A 17 -8.15 -4.69 -1.45
C ASN A 17 -9.65 -5.05 -1.34
N LEU A 18 -10.45 -4.72 -2.36
CA LEU A 18 -11.85 -5.18 -2.43
C LEU A 18 -11.97 -6.70 -2.42
N THR A 19 -11.10 -7.39 -3.16
CA THR A 19 -11.08 -8.86 -3.21
C THR A 19 -10.69 -9.44 -1.84
N MET A 20 -9.73 -8.84 -1.15
CA MET A 20 -9.35 -9.20 0.22
C MET A 20 -10.55 -9.06 1.18
N LEU A 21 -11.29 -7.95 1.10
CA LEU A 21 -12.48 -7.71 1.93
C LEU A 21 -13.60 -8.71 1.64
N ILE A 22 -13.85 -9.04 0.36
CA ILE A 22 -14.84 -10.06 -0.02
C ILE A 22 -14.43 -11.42 0.55
N LEU A 23 -13.16 -11.81 0.41
CA LEU A 23 -12.65 -13.07 0.96
C LEU A 23 -12.71 -13.11 2.48
N MET A 24 -12.48 -11.99 3.17
CA MET A 24 -12.68 -11.88 4.62
C MET A 24 -14.14 -12.15 4.98
N ILE A 25 -15.10 -11.50 4.29
CA ILE A 25 -16.55 -11.69 4.56
C ILE A 25 -16.98 -13.13 4.28
N LEU A 26 -16.51 -13.73 3.20
CA LEU A 26 -16.77 -15.14 2.89
C LEU A 26 -16.18 -16.07 3.95
N SER A 27 -14.96 -15.80 4.40
CA SER A 27 -14.29 -16.55 5.47
C SER A 27 -15.07 -16.48 6.79
N LEU A 28 -15.62 -15.31 7.12
CA LEU A 28 -16.46 -15.05 8.29
C LEU A 28 -17.80 -15.79 8.25
N THR A 29 -18.46 -15.79 7.09
CA THR A 29 -19.82 -16.31 6.94
C THR A 29 -19.87 -17.82 6.76
N THR A 30 -18.86 -18.38 6.09
CA THR A 30 -18.87 -19.81 5.72
C THR A 30 -17.94 -20.67 6.57
N ASN A 31 -17.00 -20.07 7.31
CA ASN A 31 -15.96 -20.77 8.07
C ASN A 31 -15.27 -21.89 7.27
N ASN A 32 -15.02 -21.66 5.98
CA ASN A 32 -14.45 -22.65 5.08
C ASN A 32 -12.95 -22.40 4.88
N ASP A 33 -12.15 -23.45 5.11
CA ASP A 33 -10.69 -23.45 5.00
C ASP A 33 -10.15 -22.93 3.67
N ASN A 34 -10.89 -23.17 2.58
CA ASN A 34 -10.51 -22.67 1.28
C ASN A 34 -10.51 -21.13 1.22
N TYR A 35 -11.49 -20.46 1.83
CA TYR A 35 -11.53 -18.99 1.80
C TYR A 35 -10.44 -18.38 2.67
N TYR A 36 -10.09 -19.02 3.80
CA TYR A 36 -8.93 -18.60 4.60
C TYR A 36 -7.65 -18.69 3.77
N ALA A 37 -7.43 -19.79 3.04
CA ALA A 37 -6.26 -19.95 2.19
C ALA A 37 -6.19 -18.87 1.09
N TRP A 38 -7.31 -18.65 0.38
CA TRP A 38 -7.39 -17.61 -0.65
C TRP A 38 -7.15 -16.20 -0.09
N TYR A 39 -7.69 -15.91 1.09
CA TYR A 39 -7.44 -14.64 1.78
C TYR A 39 -5.94 -14.40 1.98
N TRP A 40 -5.20 -15.37 2.52
CA TRP A 40 -3.77 -15.23 2.77
C TRP A 40 -2.92 -15.14 1.49
N ILE A 41 -3.35 -15.80 0.41
CA ILE A 41 -2.74 -15.64 -0.92
C ILE A 41 -2.90 -14.20 -1.42
N VAL A 42 -4.10 -13.65 -1.31
CA VAL A 42 -4.40 -12.26 -1.73
C VAL A 42 -3.63 -11.25 -0.88
N VAL A 43 -3.55 -11.45 0.44
CA VAL A 43 -2.73 -10.63 1.35
C VAL A 43 -1.26 -10.63 0.93
N SER A 44 -0.71 -11.81 0.58
CA SER A 44 0.68 -11.93 0.12
C SER A 44 0.91 -11.18 -1.20
N ALA A 45 0.00 -11.34 -2.17
CA ALA A 45 0.07 -10.65 -3.45
C ALA A 45 -0.02 -9.13 -3.29
N MET A 46 -0.85 -8.66 -2.35
CA MET A 46 -0.98 -7.24 -2.02
C MET A 46 0.35 -6.64 -1.54
N LEU A 47 1.02 -7.30 -0.59
CA LEU A 47 2.30 -6.81 -0.05
C LEU A 47 3.39 -6.72 -1.12
N VAL A 48 3.47 -7.71 -2.00
CA VAL A 48 4.42 -7.71 -3.14
C VAL A 48 4.13 -6.53 -4.08
N LEU A 49 2.85 -6.29 -4.38
CA LEU A 49 2.45 -5.18 -5.26
C LEU A 49 2.67 -3.81 -4.63
N GLU A 50 2.44 -3.66 -3.32
CA GLU A 50 2.77 -2.42 -2.60
C GLU A 50 4.27 -2.14 -2.64
N THR A 51 5.09 -3.15 -2.37
CA THR A 51 6.56 -3.06 -2.44
C THR A 51 7.02 -2.66 -3.84
N TYR A 52 6.50 -3.33 -4.87
CA TYR A 52 6.85 -3.04 -6.26
C TYR A 52 6.42 -1.63 -6.68
N TYR A 53 5.24 -1.19 -6.24
CA TYR A 53 4.75 0.15 -6.52
C TYR A 53 5.67 1.22 -5.94
N LEU A 54 6.05 1.07 -4.67
CA LEU A 54 6.95 2.01 -4.00
C LEU A 54 8.32 2.02 -4.66
N PHE A 55 8.89 0.85 -4.94
CA PHE A 55 10.16 0.75 -5.67
C PHE A 55 10.13 1.51 -7.01
N LYS A 56 9.02 1.39 -7.76
CA LYS A 56 8.84 2.12 -9.01
C LYS A 56 8.73 3.63 -8.80
N TRP A 57 8.03 4.08 -7.76
CA TRP A 57 7.92 5.50 -7.43
C TRP A 57 9.23 6.11 -6.96
N THR A 58 10.02 5.40 -6.15
CA THR A 58 11.34 5.86 -5.68
C THR A 58 12.37 5.93 -6.82
N LYS A 59 12.28 5.05 -7.84
CA LYS A 59 13.16 5.09 -9.03
C LYS A 59 12.77 6.16 -10.06
N VAL A 60 11.51 6.55 -10.14
CA VAL A 60 11.04 7.53 -11.12
C VAL A 60 11.40 8.94 -10.60
N GLY A 61 12.60 9.39 -10.98
CA GLY A 61 13.15 10.73 -10.71
C GLY A 61 12.44 11.86 -11.46
N GLU A 62 11.10 11.91 -11.43
CA GLU A 62 10.29 13.00 -12.00
C GLU A 62 10.35 14.30 -11.16
N TRP A 63 11.04 14.28 -10.01
CA TRP A 63 11.06 15.36 -9.01
C TRP A 63 12.27 16.30 -9.13
N ASN A 64 12.91 16.38 -10.30
CA ASN A 64 14.16 17.12 -10.51
C ASN A 64 13.95 18.60 -10.91
N ILE A 65 12.87 19.25 -10.44
CA ILE A 65 12.60 20.65 -10.81
C ILE A 65 13.23 21.64 -9.82
N ASP A 66 13.47 21.26 -8.55
CA ASP A 66 14.32 22.05 -7.63
C ASP A 66 14.90 21.20 -6.48
N LYS A 67 16.22 21.22 -6.26
CA LYS A 67 16.97 20.18 -5.49
C LYS A 67 16.66 20.11 -3.99
N LYS A 68 16.10 21.17 -3.38
CA LYS A 68 15.91 21.26 -1.92
C LYS A 68 14.47 20.95 -1.51
N ASP A 69 13.50 21.63 -2.12
CA ASP A 69 12.08 21.45 -1.79
C ASP A 69 11.53 20.13 -2.33
N SER A 70 11.95 19.71 -3.53
CA SER A 70 11.55 18.39 -4.06
C SER A 70 12.12 17.23 -3.23
N LYS A 71 13.28 17.45 -2.59
CA LYS A 71 13.92 16.48 -1.70
C LYS A 71 13.17 16.33 -0.38
N SER A 72 12.64 17.42 0.17
CA SER A 72 11.81 17.40 1.38
C SER A 72 10.50 16.63 1.17
N ILE A 73 9.78 16.96 0.08
CA ILE A 73 8.51 16.29 -0.25
C ILE A 73 8.75 14.79 -0.48
N ARG A 74 9.81 14.45 -1.21
CA ARG A 74 10.20 13.06 -1.46
C ARG A 74 10.58 12.32 -0.17
N TYR A 75 11.30 12.96 0.75
CA TYR A 75 11.67 12.34 2.02
C TYR A 75 10.45 12.07 2.91
N SER A 76 9.49 13.00 2.94
CA SER A 76 8.23 12.81 3.66
C SER A 76 7.39 11.67 3.04
N PHE A 77 7.30 11.64 1.72
CA PHE A 77 6.61 10.59 0.97
C PHE A 77 7.25 9.21 1.18
N ASP A 78 8.57 9.09 0.96
CA ASP A 78 9.32 7.85 1.13
C ASP A 78 9.26 7.38 2.60
N GLY A 79 9.30 8.30 3.57
CA GLY A 79 9.20 7.99 5.00
C GLY A 79 7.85 7.37 5.39
N ILE A 80 6.74 8.01 5.01
CA ILE A 80 5.38 7.50 5.32
C ILE A 80 5.16 6.16 4.63
N THR A 81 5.48 6.07 3.34
CA THR A 81 5.18 4.88 2.54
C THR A 81 6.08 3.69 2.86
N THR A 82 7.35 3.93 3.21
CA THR A 82 8.24 2.86 3.71
C THR A 82 7.80 2.42 5.10
N GLY A 83 7.42 3.36 5.96
CA GLY A 83 6.93 3.05 7.31
C GLY A 83 5.69 2.16 7.29
N THR A 84 4.69 2.48 6.48
CA THR A 84 3.48 1.67 6.32
C THR A 84 3.78 0.30 5.75
N LEU A 85 4.64 0.21 4.71
CA LEU A 85 5.05 -1.06 4.10
C LEU A 85 5.82 -1.96 5.06
N CYS A 86 6.80 -1.43 5.79
CA CYS A 86 7.57 -2.20 6.76
C CYS A 86 6.66 -2.71 7.88
N THR A 87 5.72 -1.88 8.34
CA THR A 87 4.77 -2.27 9.39
C THR A 87 3.82 -3.36 8.90
N SER A 88 3.27 -3.24 7.68
CA SER A 88 2.39 -4.25 7.10
C SER A 88 3.11 -5.58 6.82
N GLY A 89 4.36 -5.52 6.34
CA GLY A 89 5.22 -6.68 6.15
C GLY A 89 5.57 -7.39 7.46
N LEU A 90 5.93 -6.63 8.50
CA LEU A 90 6.22 -7.18 9.83
C LEU A 90 4.98 -7.84 10.46
N LEU A 91 3.80 -7.22 10.32
CA LEU A 91 2.54 -7.80 10.78
C LEU A 91 2.28 -9.16 10.11
N TYR A 92 2.46 -9.24 8.79
CA TYR A 92 2.29 -10.48 8.05
C TYR A 92 3.28 -11.57 8.49
N LEU A 93 4.57 -11.21 8.65
CA LEU A 93 5.59 -12.14 9.14
C LEU A 93 5.30 -12.62 10.56
N LEU A 94 4.79 -11.74 11.43
CA LEU A 94 4.38 -12.10 12.78
C LEU A 94 3.24 -13.12 12.74
N VAL A 95 2.22 -12.91 11.91
CA VAL A 95 1.12 -13.88 11.76
C VAL A 95 1.64 -15.23 11.24
N MET A 96 2.49 -15.22 10.23
CA MET A 96 3.08 -16.46 9.69
C MET A 96 4.00 -17.15 10.71
N GLY A 97 4.74 -16.41 11.53
CA GLY A 97 5.56 -16.94 12.60
C GLY A 97 4.73 -17.55 13.72
N LEU A 98 3.64 -16.89 14.13
CA LEU A 98 2.71 -17.42 15.12
C LEU A 98 1.99 -18.67 14.64
N GLU A 99 1.68 -18.76 13.34
CA GLU A 99 1.11 -19.97 12.75
C GLU A 99 2.04 -21.19 12.91
N LEU A 100 3.36 -21.01 12.76
CA LEU A 100 4.32 -22.11 12.93
C LEU A 100 4.28 -22.69 14.35
N VAL A 101 3.93 -21.87 15.34
CA VAL A 101 3.76 -22.29 16.74
C VAL A 101 2.35 -22.84 16.98
N ASN A 102 1.32 -22.23 16.37
CA ASN A 102 -0.07 -22.63 16.50
C ASN A 102 -0.79 -22.58 15.14
N LYS A 103 -1.14 -23.76 14.60
CA LYS A 103 -1.73 -23.93 13.26
C LYS A 103 -3.16 -23.38 13.07
N SER A 104 -3.70 -22.66 14.05
CA SER A 104 -5.05 -22.08 14.03
C SER A 104 -5.07 -20.56 13.90
N ILE A 105 -3.91 -19.92 13.78
CA ILE A 105 -3.83 -18.45 13.73
C ILE A 105 -4.38 -17.91 12.41
N LYS A 106 -4.05 -18.57 11.29
CA LYS A 106 -4.56 -18.18 9.97
C LYS A 106 -6.06 -18.41 9.77
N THR A 107 -6.65 -19.32 10.53
CA THR A 107 -8.10 -19.58 10.52
C THR A 107 -8.84 -18.79 11.60
N ASN A 108 -8.11 -18.12 12.50
CA ASN A 108 -8.71 -17.30 13.53
C ASN A 108 -9.31 -16.03 12.91
N VAL A 109 -10.63 -15.95 12.99
CA VAL A 109 -11.44 -14.84 12.45
C VAL A 109 -10.98 -13.47 12.97
N TYR A 110 -10.63 -13.35 14.26
CA TYR A 110 -10.18 -12.07 14.82
C TYR A 110 -8.86 -11.60 14.21
N VAL A 111 -7.95 -12.53 13.92
CA VAL A 111 -6.66 -12.22 13.27
C VAL A 111 -6.92 -11.70 11.85
N ILE A 112 -7.80 -12.35 11.10
CA ILE A 112 -8.16 -11.94 9.74
C ILE A 112 -8.77 -10.54 9.74
N ILE A 113 -9.71 -10.24 10.65
CA ILE A 113 -10.33 -8.91 10.76
C ILE A 113 -9.27 -7.84 11.05
N ILE A 114 -8.43 -8.06 12.06
CA ILE A 114 -7.40 -7.08 12.47
C ILE A 114 -6.42 -6.83 11.31
N VAL A 115 -5.94 -7.89 10.65
CA VAL A 115 -5.03 -7.79 9.51
C VAL A 115 -5.69 -7.04 8.35
N SER A 116 -6.96 -7.33 8.04
CA SER A 116 -7.70 -6.63 6.98
C SER A 116 -7.84 -5.14 7.24
N ILE A 117 -8.17 -4.75 8.49
CA ILE A 117 -8.31 -3.34 8.87
C ILE A 117 -6.95 -2.62 8.75
N LEU A 118 -5.88 -3.21 9.30
CA LEU A 118 -4.55 -2.61 9.28
C LEU A 118 -4.00 -2.48 7.85
N LEU A 119 -4.21 -3.48 6.99
CA LEU A 119 -3.80 -3.42 5.59
C LEU A 119 -4.62 -2.37 4.81
N THR A 120 -5.91 -2.25 5.10
CA THR A 120 -6.75 -1.21 4.48
C THR A 120 -6.28 0.18 4.87
N LEU A 121 -5.96 0.40 6.15
CA LEU A 121 -5.40 1.67 6.63
C LEU A 121 -4.04 1.96 5.96
N SER A 122 -3.17 0.96 5.82
CA SER A 122 -1.89 1.10 5.10
C SER A 122 -2.10 1.62 3.66
N VAL A 123 -3.04 1.03 2.92
CA VAL A 123 -3.36 1.46 1.54
C VAL A 123 -3.87 2.89 1.52
N VAL A 124 -4.77 3.25 2.43
CA VAL A 124 -5.32 4.61 2.52
C VAL A 124 -4.22 5.62 2.82
N PHE A 125 -3.33 5.34 3.78
CA PHE A 125 -2.19 6.23 4.07
C PHE A 125 -1.26 6.37 2.88
N ASN A 126 -0.98 5.28 2.16
CA ASN A 126 -0.16 5.30 0.95
C ASN A 126 -0.81 6.15 -0.15
N LEU A 127 -2.12 6.04 -0.36
CA LEU A 127 -2.86 6.86 -1.32
C LEU A 127 -2.87 8.35 -0.94
N LEU A 128 -3.04 8.64 0.36
CA LEU A 128 -2.98 10.02 0.87
C LEU A 128 -1.58 10.61 0.68
N ALA A 129 -0.52 9.84 0.96
CA ALA A 129 0.85 10.27 0.73
C ALA A 129 1.09 10.63 -0.74
N VAL A 130 0.61 9.80 -1.68
CA VAL A 130 0.72 10.06 -3.12
C VAL A 130 -0.05 11.35 -3.51
N ASN A 131 -1.26 11.53 -3.00
CA ASN A 131 -2.07 12.70 -3.31
C ASN A 131 -1.45 14.00 -2.76
N THR A 132 -0.95 13.98 -1.53
CA THR A 132 -0.24 15.12 -0.93
C THR A 132 1.00 15.46 -1.74
N ALA A 133 1.82 14.46 -2.08
CA ALA A 133 3.02 14.62 -2.89
C ALA A 133 2.70 15.23 -4.28
N ASN A 134 1.63 14.76 -4.93
CA ASN A 134 1.20 15.30 -6.22
C ASN A 134 0.69 16.76 -6.11
N ARG A 135 0.01 17.11 -5.01
CA ARG A 135 -0.48 18.48 -4.77
C ARG A 135 0.69 19.44 -4.57
N GLU A 136 1.61 19.10 -3.66
CA GLU A 136 2.78 19.92 -3.35
C GLU A 136 3.68 20.10 -4.58
N SER A 137 3.84 19.06 -5.40
CA SER A 137 4.56 19.15 -6.68
C SER A 137 3.94 20.16 -7.65
N ARG A 138 2.61 20.19 -7.76
CA ARG A 138 1.90 21.10 -8.66
C ARG A 138 2.04 22.55 -8.21
N GLU A 139 1.88 22.79 -6.91
CA GLU A 139 2.06 24.13 -6.33
C GLU A 139 3.49 24.65 -6.53
N LEU A 140 4.49 23.78 -6.38
CA LEU A 140 5.89 24.12 -6.64
C LEU A 140 6.13 24.49 -8.11
N ALA A 141 5.55 23.72 -9.05
CA ALA A 141 5.65 23.98 -10.47
C ALA A 141 4.97 25.31 -10.85
N GLU A 142 3.75 25.57 -10.35
CA GLU A 142 3.03 26.83 -10.61
C GLU A 142 3.78 28.05 -10.08
N LYS A 143 4.37 27.96 -8.88
CA LYS A 143 5.23 29.03 -8.34
C LYS A 143 6.44 29.30 -9.22
N MET A 144 7.10 28.26 -9.74
CA MET A 144 8.25 28.42 -10.64
C MET A 144 7.88 29.00 -12.01
N PHE A 145 6.74 28.60 -12.57
CA PHE A 145 6.28 29.14 -13.86
C PHE A 145 5.84 30.61 -13.75
N ASN A 146 5.17 31.00 -12.65
CA ASN A 146 4.81 32.40 -12.41
C ASN A 146 6.01 33.29 -12.07
N TYR A 147 7.09 32.75 -11.50
CA TYR A 147 8.33 33.50 -11.25
C TYR A 147 9.15 33.77 -12.53
N LYS A 148 8.90 33.02 -13.61
CA LYS A 148 9.60 33.13 -14.90
C LYS A 148 8.95 34.09 -15.90
N LYS A 149 7.82 34.72 -15.54
CA LYS A 149 7.05 35.63 -16.39
C LYS A 149 7.19 37.06 -15.92
#